data_AF-A0A1Q5IIL5-F1
#
_entry.id   AF-A0A1Q5IIL5-F1
#
_cell.length_a   1.000
_cell.length_b   1.000
_cell.length_c   1.000
_cell.angle_alpha   90.00
_cell.angle_beta   90.00
_cell.angle_gamma   90.00
#
_symmetry.space_group_name_H-M   'P 1'
#
loop_
_entity.id
_entity.type
_entity.pdbx_description
1 polymer ?
#
loop_
_entity_poly.entity_id
_entity_poly.type
_entity_poly.pdbx_seq_one_letter_code
_entity_poly.pdbx_strand_id
1 'polypeptide(L)'
;MRSIVELTALSAGGYRVVFTPEQGLAAYSALSALSGSSFTDTAVRVQTGMGRNELHALARRIPTAPDDPGADGLELREEELRAIHAAVMAVATLFLVNSAYFAQDPYQMRVGYLREHMDAFALGLANAVSDVTGPS
;
A
#
# COMPACT_ATOMS: atom_id res chain seq x y z
N MET A 1 -15.12 9.36 -0.57
CA MET A 1 -14.46 8.97 -1.83
C MET A 1 -14.40 7.45 -1.87
N ARG A 2 -14.75 6.81 -2.98
CA ARG A 2 -14.65 5.35 -3.13
C ARG A 2 -13.45 5.03 -4.02
N SER A 3 -12.51 4.24 -3.53
CA SER A 3 -11.40 3.70 -4.34
C SER A 3 -11.78 2.30 -4.79
N ILE A 4 -11.81 2.05 -6.10
CA ILE A 4 -12.08 0.74 -6.67
C ILE A 4 -10.74 0.17 -7.13
N VAL A 5 -10.37 -0.99 -6.63
CA VAL A 5 -9.15 -1.70 -7.04
C VAL A 5 -9.57 -2.89 -7.87
N GLU A 6 -9.08 -2.99 -9.09
CA GLU A 6 -9.29 -4.16 -9.93
C GLU A 6 -8.32 -5.26 -9.50
N LEU A 7 -8.87 -6.40 -9.12
CA LEU A 7 -8.13 -7.50 -8.53
C LEU A 7 -8.71 -8.82 -9.01
N THR A 8 -7.83 -9.74 -9.40
CA THR A 8 -8.19 -11.09 -9.86
C THR A 8 -7.36 -12.11 -9.08
N ALA A 9 -8.01 -13.11 -8.49
CA ALA A 9 -7.31 -14.23 -7.86
C ALA A 9 -6.67 -15.15 -8.91
N LEU A 10 -5.42 -15.53 -8.68
CA LEU A 10 -4.67 -16.46 -9.51
C LEU A 10 -4.71 -17.87 -8.91
N SER A 11 -4.73 -18.89 -9.76
CA SER A 11 -4.85 -20.31 -9.36
C SER A 11 -3.72 -20.83 -8.47
N ALA A 12 -2.57 -20.15 -8.44
CA ALA A 12 -1.38 -20.52 -7.66
C ALA A 12 -1.27 -19.81 -6.29
N GLY A 13 -2.32 -19.13 -5.81
CA GLY A 13 -2.30 -18.45 -4.50
C GLY A 13 -1.71 -17.03 -4.54
N GLY A 14 -1.92 -16.31 -5.65
CA GLY A 14 -1.52 -14.91 -5.83
C GLY A 14 -2.66 -14.08 -6.41
N TYR A 15 -2.37 -12.81 -6.69
CA TYR A 15 -3.32 -11.85 -7.22
C TYR A 15 -2.72 -11.11 -8.40
N ARG A 16 -3.53 -10.86 -9.43
CA ARG A 16 -3.24 -9.83 -10.44
C ARG A 16 -4.01 -8.59 -10.04
N VAL A 17 -3.30 -7.48 -9.86
CA VAL A 17 -3.88 -6.19 -9.45
C VAL A 17 -3.59 -5.14 -10.52
N VAL A 18 -4.61 -4.38 -10.90
CA VAL A 18 -4.46 -3.22 -11.78
C VAL A 18 -4.66 -1.97 -10.93
N PHE A 19 -3.59 -1.19 -10.77
CA PHE A 19 -3.64 0.10 -10.09
C PHE A 19 -3.87 1.22 -11.09
N THR A 20 -4.73 2.18 -10.72
CA THR A 20 -4.66 3.49 -11.38
C THR A 20 -3.32 4.16 -11.03
N PRO A 21 -2.81 5.10 -11.85
CA PRO A 21 -1.59 5.84 -11.51
C PRO A 21 -1.63 6.46 -10.11
N GLU A 22 -2.80 6.93 -9.67
CA GLU A 22 -2.99 7.49 -8.33
C GLU A 22 -2.85 6.44 -7.23
N GLN A 23 -3.45 5.26 -7.39
CA GLN A 23 -3.31 4.15 -6.43
C GLN A 23 -1.87 3.63 -6.41
N GLY A 24 -1.23 3.55 -7.57
CA GLY A 24 0.17 3.18 -7.72
C GLY A 24 1.10 4.13 -6.96
N LEU A 25 0.95 5.43 -7.16
CA LEU A 25 1.68 6.46 -6.42
C LEU A 25 1.41 6.40 -4.91
N ALA A 26 0.15 6.21 -4.49
CA ALA A 26 -0.20 6.07 -3.08
C ALA A 26 0.49 4.86 -2.42
N ALA A 27 0.46 3.69 -3.07
CA ALA A 27 1.16 2.49 -2.60
C ALA A 27 2.68 2.69 -2.58
N TYR A 28 3.24 3.23 -3.66
CA TYR A 28 4.67 3.55 -3.75
C TYR A 28 5.12 4.49 -2.63
N SER A 29 4.40 5.58 -2.39
CA SER A 29 4.69 6.56 -1.36
C SER A 29 4.66 5.95 0.04
N ALA A 30 3.65 5.13 0.35
CA ALA A 30 3.54 4.47 1.65
C ALA A 30 4.68 3.48 1.90
N LEU A 31 4.98 2.61 0.94
CA LEU A 31 6.07 1.64 1.03
C LEU A 31 7.43 2.33 1.15
N SER A 32 7.65 3.38 0.36
CA SER A 32 8.89 4.17 0.38
C SER A 32 9.07 4.93 1.70
N ALA A 33 7.99 5.51 2.24
CA ALA A 33 8.04 6.22 3.52
C ALA A 33 8.35 5.29 4.68
N LEU A 34 7.73 4.10 4.74
CA LEU A 34 7.99 3.13 5.79
C LEU A 34 9.38 2.49 5.68
N SER A 35 9.80 2.10 4.48
CA SER A 35 11.14 1.53 4.25
C SER A 35 12.27 2.51 4.59
N GLY A 36 12.04 3.82 4.36
CA GLY A 36 12.95 4.91 4.72
C GLY A 36 12.73 5.53 6.09
N SER A 37 11.81 5.01 6.92
CA SER A 37 11.47 5.59 8.23
C SER A 37 12.60 5.45 9.25
N SER A 38 12.44 6.05 10.44
CA SER A 38 13.36 5.87 11.58
C SER A 38 13.01 4.69 12.48
N PHE A 39 11.95 3.92 12.19
CA PHE A 39 11.56 2.76 12.99
C PHE A 39 12.65 1.66 13.00
N THR A 40 12.60 0.70 13.91
CA THR A 40 13.50 -0.46 13.79
C THR A 40 13.04 -1.35 12.63
N ASP A 41 13.94 -2.14 12.04
CA ASP A 41 13.54 -3.12 11.02
C ASP A 41 12.50 -4.12 11.57
N THR A 42 12.65 -4.51 12.85
CA THR A 42 11.64 -5.31 13.57
C THR A 42 10.28 -4.63 13.60
N ALA A 43 10.22 -3.34 13.92
CA ALA A 43 8.94 -2.61 13.95
C ALA A 43 8.30 -2.54 12.57
N VAL A 44 9.08 -2.29 11.51
CA VAL A 44 8.58 -2.31 10.12
C VAL A 44 8.04 -3.70 9.77
N ARG A 45 8.78 -4.76 10.09
CA ARG A 45 8.36 -6.15 9.82
C ARG A 45 7.11 -6.56 10.61
N VAL A 46 6.96 -6.11 11.86
CA VAL A 46 5.75 -6.36 12.64
C VAL A 46 4.54 -5.65 12.03
N GLN A 47 4.70 -4.43 11.52
CA GLN A 47 3.61 -3.67 10.93
C GLN A 47 3.17 -4.22 9.56
N THR A 48 4.11 -4.64 8.72
CA THR A 48 3.82 -4.94 7.30
C THR A 48 3.95 -6.42 6.93
N GLY A 49 4.55 -7.24 7.80
CA GLY A 49 4.96 -8.61 7.49
C GLY A 49 6.28 -8.69 6.71
N MET A 50 6.87 -7.56 6.29
CA MET A 50 8.07 -7.50 5.44
C MET A 50 9.14 -6.58 6.05
N GLY A 51 10.41 -6.95 5.88
CA GLY A 51 11.55 -6.11 6.24
C GLY A 51 11.71 -4.90 5.31
N ARG A 52 12.59 -3.96 5.69
CA ARG A 52 12.78 -2.71 4.93
C ARG A 52 13.20 -2.91 3.48
N ASN A 53 14.14 -3.82 3.24
CA ASN A 53 14.64 -4.11 1.90
C ASN A 53 13.55 -4.75 1.02
N GLU A 54 12.71 -5.59 1.62
CA GLU A 54 11.58 -6.24 0.94
C GLU A 54 10.52 -5.20 0.54
N LEU A 55 10.17 -4.27 1.46
CA LEU A 55 9.27 -3.16 1.15
C LEU A 55 9.83 -2.23 0.08
N HIS A 56 11.12 -1.91 0.14
CA HIS A 56 11.76 -1.07 -0.86
C HIS A 56 11.76 -1.74 -2.25
N ALA A 57 12.07 -3.05 -2.30
CA ALA A 57 12.01 -3.82 -3.54
C ALA A 57 10.57 -3.91 -4.09
N LEU A 58 9.58 -4.08 -3.22
CA LEU A 58 8.17 -4.08 -3.60
C LEU A 58 7.74 -2.70 -4.15
N ALA A 59 8.14 -1.60 -3.51
CA ALA A 59 7.82 -0.25 -3.95
C ALA A 59 8.23 0.00 -5.40
N ARG A 60 9.45 -0.43 -5.80
CA ARG A 60 9.95 -0.25 -7.17
C ARG A 60 9.22 -1.07 -8.24
N ARG A 61 8.41 -2.06 -7.85
CA ARG A 61 7.58 -2.84 -8.77
C ARG A 61 6.20 -2.24 -8.99
N ILE A 62 5.78 -1.29 -8.15
CA ILE A 62 4.47 -0.68 -8.26
C ILE A 62 4.46 0.26 -9.47
N PRO A 63 3.57 0.04 -10.46
CA PRO A 63 3.43 0.96 -11.57
C PRO A 63 2.82 2.28 -11.06
N THR A 64 3.42 3.41 -11.45
CA THR A 64 3.00 4.76 -11.08
C THR A 64 2.54 5.59 -12.27
N ALA A 65 2.83 5.13 -13.48
CA ALA A 65 2.40 5.71 -14.75
C ALA A 65 1.77 4.64 -15.68
N PRO A 66 0.95 5.03 -16.66
CA PRO A 66 0.28 4.09 -17.56
C PRO A 66 1.21 3.23 -18.43
N ASP A 67 2.44 3.67 -18.66
CA ASP A 67 3.47 3.01 -19.45
C ASP A 67 4.51 2.26 -18.60
N ASP A 68 4.37 2.28 -17.27
CA ASP A 68 5.23 1.51 -16.38
C ASP A 68 5.01 0.00 -16.57
N PRO A 69 6.07 -0.83 -16.46
CA PRO A 69 5.93 -2.28 -16.42
C PRO A 69 4.92 -2.72 -15.34
N GLY A 70 3.92 -3.52 -15.73
CA GLY A 70 2.87 -4.00 -14.84
C GLY A 70 1.66 -3.08 -14.69
N ALA A 71 1.59 -1.96 -15.43
CA ALA A 71 0.43 -1.06 -15.43
C ALA A 71 -0.87 -1.75 -15.93
N ASP A 72 -0.75 -2.78 -16.78
CA ASP A 72 -1.85 -3.62 -17.24
C ASP A 72 -2.16 -4.80 -16.29
N GLY A 73 -1.43 -4.91 -15.19
CA GLY A 73 -1.63 -5.95 -14.18
C GLY A 73 -0.31 -6.37 -13.55
N LEU A 74 -0.16 -6.05 -12.27
CA LEU A 74 0.96 -6.50 -11.45
C LEU A 74 0.57 -7.79 -10.74
N GLU A 75 1.37 -8.84 -10.92
CA GLU A 75 1.25 -10.05 -10.13
C GLU A 75 1.89 -9.85 -8.74
N LEU A 76 1.09 -10.11 -7.72
CA LEU A 76 1.43 -9.97 -6.31
C LEU A 76 1.17 -11.28 -5.57
N ARG A 77 2.09 -11.65 -4.70
CA ARG A 77 1.83 -12.68 -3.69
C ARG A 77 0.87 -12.12 -2.63
N GLU A 78 0.15 -13.00 -1.92
CA GLU A 78 -0.71 -12.58 -0.80
C GLU A 78 0.05 -11.72 0.23
N GLU A 79 1.28 -12.11 0.55
CA GLU A 79 2.15 -11.38 1.46
C GLU A 79 2.45 -9.96 0.95
N GLU A 80 2.66 -9.78 -0.35
CA GLU A 80 2.95 -8.48 -0.96
C GLU A 80 1.71 -7.58 -0.95
N LEU A 81 0.54 -8.13 -1.27
CA LEU A 81 -0.72 -7.40 -1.21
C LEU A 81 -1.05 -6.97 0.23
N ARG A 82 -0.84 -7.87 1.21
CA ARG A 82 -0.99 -7.57 2.63
C ARG A 82 -0.02 -6.48 3.08
N ALA A 83 1.24 -6.54 2.63
CA ALA A 83 2.24 -5.52 2.95
C ALA A 83 1.87 -4.15 2.38
N ILE A 84 1.32 -4.07 1.16
CA ILE A 84 0.80 -2.82 0.58
C ILE A 84 -0.33 -2.26 1.44
N HIS A 85 -1.36 -3.07 1.74
CA HIS A 85 -2.47 -2.64 2.58
C HIS A 85 -2.00 -2.15 3.95
N ALA A 86 -1.13 -2.93 4.61
CA ALA A 86 -0.56 -2.57 5.90
C ALA A 86 0.27 -1.28 5.82
N ALA A 87 1.05 -1.09 4.76
CA ALA A 87 1.85 0.12 4.57
C ALA A 87 0.99 1.36 4.40
N VAL A 88 -0.06 1.29 3.58
CA VAL A 88 -1.03 2.38 3.36
C VAL A 88 -1.70 2.80 4.67
N MET A 89 -1.99 1.86 5.57
CA MET A 89 -2.55 2.14 6.89
C MET A 89 -1.52 2.67 7.90
N ALA A 90 -0.33 2.08 7.92
CA ALA A 90 0.70 2.33 8.92
C ALA A 90 1.50 3.61 8.66
N VAL A 91 1.60 4.09 7.41
CA VAL A 91 2.41 5.28 7.07
C VAL A 91 2.02 6.52 7.87
N ALA A 92 0.74 6.67 8.25
CA ALA A 92 0.28 7.77 9.09
C ALA A 92 0.91 7.79 10.50
N THR A 93 1.35 6.64 11.02
CA THR A 93 2.01 6.55 12.32
C THR A 93 3.34 7.30 12.37
N LEU A 94 3.98 7.53 11.22
CA LEU A 94 5.19 8.35 11.10
C LEU A 94 4.95 9.84 11.39
N PHE A 95 3.70 10.27 11.41
CA PHE A 95 3.31 11.67 11.54
C PHE A 95 2.54 11.95 12.83
N LEU A 96 2.74 11.08 13.84
CA LEU A 96 2.27 11.31 15.20
C LEU A 96 3.27 12.19 15.96
N VAL A 97 2.83 13.37 16.35
CA VAL A 97 3.56 14.27 17.25
C VAL A 97 3.32 13.83 18.69
N ASN A 98 4.41 13.62 19.44
CA ASN A 98 4.39 13.10 20.82
C ASN A 98 3.54 11.83 20.98
N SER A 99 3.47 11.00 19.92
CA SER A 99 2.66 9.78 19.86
C SER A 99 1.14 9.97 20.08
N ALA A 100 0.62 11.20 19.99
CA ALA A 100 -0.77 11.51 20.35
C ALA A 100 -1.54 12.31 19.29
N TYR A 101 -0.89 13.25 18.61
CA TYR A 101 -1.53 14.11 17.61
C TYR A 101 -1.08 13.74 16.21
N PHE A 102 -2.02 13.50 15.30
CA PHE A 102 -1.72 13.27 13.89
C PHE A 102 -1.57 14.60 13.15
N ALA A 103 -0.39 14.84 12.58
CA ALA A 103 -0.10 16.04 11.81
C ALA A 103 -0.44 15.83 10.32
N GLN A 104 -1.65 16.25 9.91
CA GLN A 104 -2.14 16.12 8.53
C GLN A 104 -1.26 16.85 7.51
N ASP A 105 -0.84 18.10 7.76
CA ASP A 105 -0.08 18.85 6.75
C ASP A 105 1.30 18.21 6.47
N PRO A 106 2.13 17.84 7.48
CA PRO A 106 3.35 17.07 7.23
C PRO A 106 3.10 15.74 6.52
N TYR A 107 2.02 15.04 6.85
CA TYR A 107 1.62 13.80 6.19
C TYR A 107 1.35 14.03 4.70
N GLN A 108 0.50 14.99 4.38
CA GLN A 108 0.12 15.30 3.00
C GLN A 108 1.34 15.79 2.20
N MET A 109 2.19 16.64 2.77
CA MET A 109 3.41 17.11 2.10
C MET A 109 4.39 15.98 1.79
N ARG A 110 4.49 14.97 2.65
CA ARG A 110 5.46 13.88 2.49
C ARG A 110 4.94 12.71 1.67
N VAL A 111 3.70 12.30 1.88
CA VAL A 111 3.06 11.14 1.23
C VAL A 111 2.40 11.56 -0.09
N GLY A 112 1.99 12.82 -0.22
CA GLY A 112 1.31 13.38 -1.39
C GLY A 112 -0.21 13.27 -1.34
N TYR A 113 -0.77 12.67 -0.29
CA TYR A 113 -2.19 12.34 -0.18
C TYR A 113 -2.77 12.74 1.17
N LEU A 114 -4.06 13.04 1.21
CA LEU A 114 -4.81 13.17 2.46
C LEU A 114 -4.98 11.79 3.12
N ARG A 115 -5.07 11.77 4.46
CA ARG A 115 -5.31 10.53 5.20
C ARG A 115 -6.57 9.80 4.73
N GLU A 116 -7.64 10.54 4.48
CA GLU A 116 -8.92 9.97 4.04
C GLU A 116 -8.80 9.28 2.68
N HIS A 117 -7.89 9.74 1.81
CA HIS A 117 -7.66 9.10 0.51
C HIS A 117 -6.96 7.76 0.66
N MET A 118 -6.02 7.68 1.60
CA MET A 118 -5.28 6.45 1.91
C MET A 118 -6.19 5.44 2.60
N ASP A 119 -7.07 5.88 3.50
CA ASP A 119 -8.08 5.00 4.10
C ASP A 119 -9.08 4.48 3.05
N ALA A 120 -9.52 5.33 2.12
CA ALA A 120 -10.39 4.91 1.02
C ALA A 120 -9.70 3.89 0.11
N PHE A 121 -8.39 4.03 -0.13
CA PHE A 121 -7.61 3.06 -0.89
C PHE A 121 -7.42 1.74 -0.15
N ALA A 122 -7.09 1.77 1.14
CA ALA A 122 -6.99 0.57 1.97
C ALA A 122 -8.32 -0.19 2.01
N LEU A 123 -9.44 0.52 2.18
CA LEU A 123 -10.77 -0.08 2.10
C LEU A 123 -11.06 -0.67 0.72
N GLY A 124 -10.65 0.01 -0.35
CA GLY A 124 -10.76 -0.49 -1.73
C GLY A 124 -10.02 -1.82 -1.93
N LEU A 125 -8.79 -1.94 -1.41
CA LEU A 125 -8.02 -3.18 -1.41
C LEU A 125 -8.72 -4.29 -0.63
N ALA A 126 -9.19 -4.00 0.58
CA ALA A 126 -9.86 -4.99 1.43
C ALA A 126 -11.15 -5.51 0.79
N ASN A 127 -11.96 -4.63 0.19
CA ASN A 127 -13.17 -5.01 -0.52
C ASN A 127 -12.84 -5.86 -1.75
N ALA A 128 -11.86 -5.45 -2.56
CA ALA A 128 -11.45 -6.21 -3.75
C ALA A 128 -10.99 -7.63 -3.40
N VAL A 129 -10.24 -7.80 -2.29
CA VAL A 129 -9.90 -9.14 -1.78
C VAL A 129 -11.13 -9.90 -1.34
N SER A 130 -12.04 -9.28 -0.59
CA SER A 130 -13.29 -9.91 -0.16
C SER A 130 -14.15 -10.38 -1.34
N ASP A 131 -14.22 -9.59 -2.42
CA ASP A 131 -15.03 -9.90 -3.59
C ASP A 131 -14.49 -11.13 -4.35
N VAL A 132 -13.18 -11.33 -4.41
CA VAL A 132 -12.57 -12.47 -5.12
C VAL A 132 -12.34 -13.71 -4.25
N THR A 133 -12.41 -13.57 -2.92
CA THR A 133 -12.18 -14.68 -1.97
C THR A 133 -13.43 -15.11 -1.22
N GLY A 134 -14.52 -14.33 -1.31
CA GLY A 134 -15.79 -14.64 -0.68
C GLY A 134 -16.41 -15.94 -1.20
N PRO A 135 -17.16 -16.68 -0.37
CA PRO A 135 -17.91 -17.84 -0.83
C PRO A 135 -18.93 -17.41 -1.89
N SER A 136 -18.88 -18.08 -3.04
CA SER A 136 -19.86 -17.92 -4.14
C SER A 136 -21.24 -18.41 -3.75
#